data_AF-A0A520ACB6-F1
#
_entry.id   AF-A0A520ACB6-F1
#
_cell.length_a   1.000
_cell.length_b   1.000
_cell.length_c   1.000
_cell.angle_alpha   90.00
_cell.angle_beta   90.00
_cell.angle_gamma   90.00
#
_symmetry.space_group_name_H-M   'P 1'
#
loop_
_entity.id
_entity.type
_entity.pdbx_description
1 polymer ?
#
loop_
_entity_poly.entity_id
_entity_poly.type
_entity_poly.pdbx_seq_one_letter_code
_entity_poly.pdbx_strand_id
1 'polypeptide(L)'
;MATKAARGIVERMFARKSIAQVQRETAASELKRTLGKWNLLMLGIGCIIGAGIFVRTGSAAALHAGPAVLLSFVVAGIVCAFAGLCYAELSSTLPVSGSAYTYGYTTLGEFVAWMMGALLMLEYGLAASVVAVGWSGYVVSLLADFGVHIPPQFTGPAGYPLMRGGVPVLVDGQPVTTIFNLPAFLI
;
A
#
# COMPACT_ATOMS: atom_id res chain seq x y z
N MET A 1 -30.13 -34.76 8.80
CA MET A 1 -28.71 -34.47 9.10
C MET A 1 -27.88 -35.01 7.94
N ALA A 2 -27.71 -34.23 6.88
CA ALA A 2 -27.01 -34.69 5.66
C ALA A 2 -25.55 -34.24 5.74
N THR A 3 -24.67 -35.19 6.06
CA THR A 3 -23.22 -35.04 6.04
C THR A 3 -22.81 -34.74 4.61
N LYS A 4 -22.50 -33.46 4.29
CA LYS A 4 -21.93 -33.10 2.98
C LYS A 4 -20.65 -33.90 2.80
N ALA A 5 -20.59 -34.70 1.74
CA ALA A 5 -19.39 -35.44 1.34
C ALA A 5 -18.17 -34.51 1.36
N ALA A 6 -17.07 -34.97 1.96
CA ALA A 6 -15.83 -34.22 1.99
C ALA A 6 -15.36 -33.97 0.56
N ARG A 7 -15.54 -32.73 0.06
CA ARG A 7 -15.04 -32.33 -1.27
C ARG A 7 -13.55 -32.61 -1.37
N GLY A 8 -13.12 -33.18 -2.49
CA GLY A 8 -11.70 -33.33 -2.80
C GLY A 8 -10.99 -31.98 -2.77
N ILE A 9 -9.69 -31.99 -2.45
CA ILE A 9 -8.89 -30.76 -2.26
C ILE A 9 -8.99 -29.83 -3.49
N VAL A 10 -8.89 -30.40 -4.70
CA VAL A 10 -9.03 -29.66 -5.97
C VAL A 10 -10.42 -29.03 -6.10
N GLU A 11 -11.46 -29.73 -5.68
CA GLU A 11 -12.84 -29.23 -5.75
C GLU A 11 -13.11 -28.09 -4.76
N ARG A 12 -12.41 -28.10 -3.62
CA ARG A 12 -12.39 -26.98 -2.67
C ARG A 12 -11.65 -25.78 -3.24
N MET A 13 -10.49 -25.99 -3.86
CA MET A 13 -9.70 -24.90 -4.48
C MET A 13 -10.47 -24.10 -5.55
N PHE A 14 -11.42 -24.73 -6.26
CA PHE A 14 -12.30 -24.05 -7.22
C PHE A 14 -13.67 -23.65 -6.64
N ALA A 15 -13.90 -23.89 -5.35
CA ALA A 15 -15.13 -23.47 -4.69
C ALA A 15 -15.22 -21.94 -4.70
N ARG A 16 -16.40 -21.43 -5.05
CA ARG A 16 -16.73 -20.01 -4.98
C ARG A 16 -17.69 -19.77 -3.83
N LYS A 17 -17.54 -18.64 -3.15
CA LYS A 17 -18.53 -18.19 -2.17
C LYS A 17 -19.68 -17.56 -2.94
N SER A 18 -20.89 -18.02 -2.66
CA SER A 18 -22.06 -17.39 -3.27
C SER A 18 -22.19 -15.95 -2.80
N ILE A 19 -22.62 -15.05 -3.69
CA ILE A 19 -22.85 -13.64 -3.38
C ILE A 19 -23.84 -13.50 -2.22
N ALA A 20 -24.89 -14.32 -2.20
CA ALA A 20 -25.88 -14.36 -1.11
C ALA A 20 -25.27 -14.73 0.26
N GLN A 21 -24.18 -15.48 0.30
CA GLN A 21 -23.47 -15.76 1.55
C GLN A 21 -22.66 -14.56 2.03
N VAL A 22 -21.94 -13.88 1.13
CA VAL A 22 -21.17 -12.67 1.48
C VAL A 22 -22.08 -11.51 1.90
N GLN A 23 -23.23 -11.36 1.24
CA GLN A 23 -24.23 -10.36 1.61
C GLN A 23 -24.85 -10.63 2.98
N ARG A 24 -25.10 -11.90 3.34
CA ARG A 24 -25.60 -12.27 4.68
C ARG A 24 -24.59 -11.93 5.78
N GLU A 25 -23.31 -12.17 5.53
CA GLU A 25 -22.24 -11.78 6.48
C GLU A 25 -22.16 -10.26 6.64
N THR A 26 -22.32 -9.51 5.54
CA THR A 26 -22.35 -8.05 5.58
C THR A 26 -23.59 -7.53 6.33
N ALA A 27 -24.74 -8.16 6.13
CA ALA A 27 -25.99 -7.80 6.80
C ALA A 27 -25.98 -8.11 8.30
N ALA A 28 -25.13 -9.03 8.75
CA ALA A 28 -24.90 -9.30 10.17
C ALA A 28 -23.96 -8.28 10.85
N SER A 29 -23.46 -7.28 10.14
CA SER A 29 -22.61 -6.24 10.73
C SER A 29 -23.41 -5.33 11.67
N GLU A 30 -22.87 -5.10 12.87
CA GLU A 30 -23.44 -4.17 13.86
C GLU A 30 -23.16 -2.69 13.54
N LEU A 31 -22.36 -2.40 12.51
CA LEU A 31 -21.93 -1.05 12.16
C LEU A 31 -23.03 -0.26 11.42
N LYS A 32 -23.33 0.94 11.92
CA LYS A 32 -24.24 1.88 11.25
C LYS A 32 -23.57 2.49 10.01
N ARG A 33 -24.26 2.45 8.87
CA ARG A 33 -23.84 3.12 7.63
C ARG A 33 -23.97 4.64 7.77
N THR A 34 -22.85 5.31 8.04
CA THR A 34 -22.78 6.78 8.21
C THR A 34 -21.93 7.49 7.16
N LEU A 35 -21.10 6.75 6.40
CA LEU A 35 -20.26 7.33 5.35
C LEU A 35 -21.08 7.65 4.09
N GLY A 36 -21.19 8.94 3.78
CA GLY A 36 -21.75 9.41 2.51
C GLY A 36 -20.69 9.50 1.40
N LYS A 37 -21.12 9.89 0.19
CA LYS A 37 -20.28 10.01 -1.00
C LYS A 37 -19.01 10.86 -0.79
N TRP A 38 -19.14 11.99 -0.09
CA TRP A 38 -18.02 12.90 0.16
C TRP A 38 -17.03 12.32 1.17
N ASN A 39 -17.52 11.63 2.21
CA ASN A 39 -16.67 10.98 3.20
C ASN A 39 -15.83 9.88 2.54
N LEU A 40 -16.42 9.10 1.64
CA LEU A 40 -15.72 8.06 0.88
C LEU A 40 -14.70 8.65 -0.09
N LEU A 41 -15.03 9.77 -0.76
CA LEU A 41 -14.08 10.45 -1.63
C LEU A 41 -12.87 10.98 -0.85
N MET A 42 -13.11 11.66 0.27
CA MET A 42 -12.04 12.18 1.13
C MET A 42 -11.19 11.06 1.71
N LEU A 43 -11.80 9.94 2.12
CA LEU A 43 -11.09 8.73 2.54
C LEU A 43 -10.17 8.23 1.43
N GLY A 44 -10.66 8.12 0.19
CA GLY A 44 -9.86 7.69 -0.96
C GLY A 44 -8.67 8.62 -1.23
N ILE A 45 -8.89 9.94 -1.24
CA ILE A 45 -7.82 10.93 -1.42
C ILE A 45 -6.76 10.80 -0.32
N GLY A 46 -7.19 10.64 0.95
CA GLY A 46 -6.29 10.47 2.10
C GLY A 46 -5.47 9.17 2.04
N CYS A 47 -6.04 8.09 1.49
CA CYS A 47 -5.30 6.84 1.29
C CYS A 47 -4.31 6.88 0.12
N ILE A 48 -4.51 7.75 -0.88
CA ILE A 48 -3.67 7.85 -2.08
C ILE A 48 -2.53 8.86 -1.89
N ILE A 49 -2.81 10.04 -1.32
CA ILE A 49 -1.81 11.09 -1.12
C ILE A 49 -0.96 10.74 0.10
N GLY A 50 0.30 10.37 -0.12
CA GLY A 50 1.24 10.03 0.95
C GLY A 50 2.69 10.16 0.51
N ALA A 51 3.59 9.42 1.18
CA ALA A 51 5.03 9.49 0.96
C ALA A 51 5.47 9.30 -0.52
N GLY A 52 4.66 8.62 -1.34
CA GLY A 52 4.92 8.41 -2.75
C GLY A 52 5.16 9.72 -3.53
N ILE A 53 4.22 10.67 -3.48
CA ILE A 53 4.37 11.93 -4.25
C ILE A 53 5.49 12.82 -3.70
N PHE A 54 5.74 12.76 -2.40
CA PHE A 54 6.71 13.60 -1.71
C PHE A 54 8.15 13.11 -1.87
N VAL A 55 8.36 11.79 -1.90
CA VAL A 55 9.71 11.20 -1.94
C VAL A 55 10.02 10.60 -3.32
N ARG A 56 9.13 9.79 -3.88
CA ARG A 56 9.42 9.03 -5.11
C ARG A 56 9.44 9.92 -6.34
N THR A 57 8.68 11.02 -6.35
CA THR A 57 8.68 11.99 -7.46
C THR A 57 10.06 12.58 -7.70
N GLY A 58 10.76 12.99 -6.63
CA GLY A 58 12.10 13.57 -6.74
C GLY A 58 13.12 12.56 -7.28
N SER A 59 13.09 11.33 -6.77
CA SER A 59 13.95 10.25 -7.27
C SER A 59 13.65 9.88 -8.72
N ALA A 60 12.37 9.80 -9.10
CA ALA A 60 11.97 9.51 -10.48
C ALA A 60 12.39 10.62 -11.45
N ALA A 61 12.30 11.88 -11.03
CA ALA A 61 12.78 13.01 -11.83
C ALA A 61 14.32 12.98 -11.94
N ALA A 62 15.04 12.79 -10.83
CA ALA A 62 16.50 12.86 -10.82
C ALA A 62 17.18 11.69 -11.55
N LEU A 63 16.63 10.47 -11.44
CA LEU A 63 17.30 9.24 -11.90
C LEU A 63 16.71 8.65 -13.19
N HIS A 64 15.50 9.05 -13.60
CA HIS A 64 14.79 8.40 -14.71
C HIS A 64 14.27 9.37 -15.76
N ALA A 65 13.26 10.19 -15.42
CA ALA A 65 12.49 10.94 -16.41
C ALA A 65 12.93 12.40 -16.60
N GLY A 66 13.72 12.96 -15.67
CA GLY A 66 14.10 14.37 -15.72
C GLY A 66 12.89 15.31 -15.74
N PRO A 67 12.94 16.41 -16.51
CA PRO A 67 11.81 17.32 -16.70
C PRO A 67 10.55 16.64 -17.27
N ALA A 68 10.69 15.50 -17.94
CA ALA A 68 9.58 14.75 -18.52
C ALA A 68 8.80 13.89 -17.50
N VAL A 69 9.14 13.96 -16.20
CA VAL A 69 8.44 13.21 -15.14
C VAL A 69 6.92 13.48 -15.12
N LEU A 70 6.49 14.69 -15.52
CA LEU A 70 5.08 15.03 -15.63
C LEU A 70 4.35 14.14 -16.66
N LEU A 71 4.99 13.84 -17.80
CA LEU A 71 4.41 12.95 -18.81
C LEU A 71 4.27 11.54 -18.27
N SER A 72 5.23 11.06 -17.48
CA SER A 72 5.13 9.76 -16.79
C SER A 72 3.94 9.71 -15.83
N PHE A 73 3.68 10.78 -15.08
CA PHE A 73 2.49 10.86 -14.20
C PHE A 73 1.18 10.89 -14.97
N VAL A 74 1.11 11.58 -16.11
CA VAL A 74 -0.09 11.60 -16.96
C VAL A 74 -0.41 10.18 -17.46
N VAL A 75 0.59 9.48 -17.99
CA VAL A 75 0.41 8.09 -18.47
C VAL A 75 0.00 7.16 -17.33
N ALA A 76 0.68 7.23 -16.19
CA ALA A 76 0.33 6.44 -15.01
C ALA A 76 -1.11 6.75 -14.54
N GLY A 77 -1.52 8.02 -14.54
CA GLY A 77 -2.86 8.45 -14.17
C GLY A 77 -3.95 7.87 -15.08
N ILE A 78 -3.71 7.80 -16.39
CA ILE A 78 -4.64 7.18 -17.35
C ILE A 78 -4.80 5.68 -17.06
N VAL A 79 -3.69 4.97 -16.83
CA VAL A 79 -3.73 3.54 -16.48
C VAL A 79 -4.49 3.31 -15.16
N CYS A 80 -4.22 4.12 -14.15
CA CYS A 80 -4.92 4.08 -12.87
C CYS A 80 -6.42 4.40 -13.02
N ALA A 81 -6.80 5.31 -13.93
CA ALA A 81 -8.21 5.62 -14.20
C ALA A 81 -8.95 4.42 -14.79
N PHE A 82 -8.35 3.71 -15.74
CA PHE A 82 -8.96 2.48 -16.28
C PHE A 82 -9.08 1.38 -15.22
N ALA A 83 -8.04 1.16 -14.41
CA ALA A 83 -8.12 0.23 -13.29
C ALA A 83 -9.22 0.65 -12.30
N GLY A 84 -9.31 1.94 -11.97
CA GLY A 84 -10.33 2.50 -11.09
C GLY A 84 -11.75 2.29 -11.60
N LEU A 85 -11.99 2.39 -12.91
CA LEU A 85 -13.29 2.10 -13.53
C LEU A 85 -13.68 0.63 -13.38
N CYS A 86 -12.76 -0.32 -13.59
CA CYS A 86 -13.02 -1.74 -13.36
C CYS A 86 -13.36 -2.02 -11.89
N TYR A 87 -12.65 -1.40 -10.95
CA TYR A 87 -12.95 -1.52 -9.52
C TYR A 87 -14.29 -0.87 -9.15
N ALA A 88 -14.68 0.23 -9.81
CA ALA A 88 -15.98 0.87 -9.59
C ALA A 88 -17.14 -0.03 -10.04
N GLU A 89 -17.04 -0.66 -11.22
CA GLU A 89 -18.01 -1.64 -11.71
C GLU A 89 -18.17 -2.81 -10.71
N LEU A 90 -17.05 -3.36 -10.26
CA LEU A 90 -17.02 -4.49 -9.33
C LEU A 90 -17.55 -4.14 -7.94
N SER A 91 -17.25 -2.94 -7.44
CA SER A 91 -17.77 -2.45 -6.15
C SER A 91 -19.27 -2.15 -6.22
N SER A 92 -19.79 -1.76 -7.39
CA SER A 92 -21.22 -1.52 -7.61
C SER A 92 -22.03 -2.82 -7.72
N THR A 93 -21.42 -3.88 -8.28
CA THR A 93 -22.06 -5.20 -8.44
C THR A 93 -22.01 -6.04 -7.17
N LEU A 94 -20.94 -5.89 -6.37
CA LEU A 94 -20.74 -6.60 -5.10
C LEU A 94 -20.59 -5.59 -3.95
N PRO A 95 -21.70 -5.01 -3.43
CA PRO A 95 -21.67 -3.99 -2.37
C PRO A 95 -21.43 -4.59 -0.98
N VAL A 96 -20.30 -5.25 -0.83
CA VAL A 96 -19.85 -5.94 0.38
C VAL A 96 -18.54 -5.34 0.85
N SER A 97 -18.29 -5.36 2.16
CA SER A 97 -17.01 -4.91 2.71
C SER A 97 -15.91 -5.90 2.29
N GLY A 98 -15.19 -5.57 1.23
CA GLY A 98 -14.15 -6.42 0.64
C GLY A 98 -13.35 -5.68 -0.42
N SER A 99 -12.14 -6.19 -0.69
CA SER A 99 -11.25 -5.72 -1.76
C SER A 99 -11.05 -6.84 -2.80
N ALA A 100 -9.98 -6.80 -3.58
CA ALA A 100 -9.65 -7.73 -4.65
C ALA A 100 -9.74 -9.22 -4.24
N TYR A 101 -9.46 -9.55 -2.97
CA TYR A 101 -9.66 -10.89 -2.39
C TYR A 101 -11.10 -11.38 -2.55
N THR A 102 -12.08 -10.59 -2.09
CA THR A 102 -13.50 -10.97 -2.10
C THR A 102 -14.01 -11.10 -3.53
N TYR A 103 -13.52 -10.24 -4.41
CA TYR A 103 -13.84 -10.30 -5.83
C TYR A 103 -13.29 -11.57 -6.50
N GLY A 104 -12.04 -11.94 -6.21
CA GLY A 104 -11.46 -13.20 -6.69
C GLY A 104 -12.18 -14.43 -6.13
N TYR A 105 -12.61 -14.40 -4.87
CA TYR A 105 -13.32 -15.52 -4.23
C TYR A 105 -14.69 -15.77 -4.87
N THR A 106 -15.40 -14.71 -5.25
CA THR A 106 -16.73 -14.80 -5.86
C THR A 106 -16.67 -15.16 -7.35
N THR A 107 -15.65 -14.73 -8.08
CA THR A 107 -15.56 -14.88 -9.54
C THR A 107 -14.70 -16.05 -10.01
N LEU A 108 -13.55 -16.30 -9.36
CA LEU A 108 -12.52 -17.23 -9.86
C LEU A 108 -12.39 -18.47 -8.96
N GLY A 109 -12.58 -18.34 -7.66
CA GLY A 109 -12.58 -19.43 -6.70
C GLY A 109 -11.54 -19.27 -5.59
N GLU A 110 -11.53 -20.23 -4.67
CA GLU A 110 -10.76 -20.20 -3.42
C GLU A 110 -9.25 -20.10 -3.61
N PHE A 111 -8.67 -20.76 -4.62
CA PHE A 111 -7.22 -20.70 -4.87
C PHE A 111 -6.75 -19.30 -5.30
N VAL A 112 -7.45 -18.69 -6.26
CA VAL A 112 -7.12 -17.33 -6.71
C VAL A 112 -7.34 -16.34 -5.58
N ALA A 113 -8.41 -16.50 -4.81
CA ALA A 113 -8.64 -15.67 -3.64
C ALA A 113 -7.52 -15.81 -2.62
N TRP A 114 -7.09 -17.02 -2.29
CA TRP A 114 -5.98 -17.25 -1.36
C TRP A 114 -4.69 -16.58 -1.84
N MET A 115 -4.36 -16.74 -3.13
CA MET A 115 -3.19 -16.07 -3.74
C MET A 115 -3.30 -14.55 -3.67
N MET A 116 -4.47 -13.98 -4.00
CA MET A 116 -4.72 -12.54 -3.87
C MET A 116 -4.62 -12.06 -2.42
N GLY A 117 -5.08 -12.85 -1.46
CA GLY A 117 -4.95 -12.53 -0.04
C GLY A 117 -3.50 -12.48 0.41
N ALA A 118 -2.68 -13.44 -0.01
CA ALA A 118 -1.25 -13.45 0.26
C ALA A 118 -0.53 -12.26 -0.40
N LEU A 119 -0.85 -11.96 -1.67
CA LEU A 119 -0.29 -10.83 -2.39
C LEU A 119 -0.66 -9.49 -1.74
N LEU A 120 -1.93 -9.29 -1.38
CA LEU A 120 -2.39 -8.08 -0.70
C LEU A 120 -1.69 -7.90 0.66
N MET A 121 -1.52 -8.98 1.44
CA MET A 121 -0.80 -8.90 2.71
C MET A 121 0.64 -8.40 2.53
N LEU A 122 1.35 -8.96 1.55
CA LEU A 122 2.71 -8.53 1.22
C LEU A 122 2.74 -7.09 0.68
N GLU A 123 1.79 -6.73 -0.17
CA GLU A 123 1.66 -5.39 -0.75
C GLU A 123 1.42 -4.34 0.34
N TYR A 124 0.46 -4.57 1.25
CA TYR A 124 0.19 -3.64 2.35
C TYR A 124 1.37 -3.54 3.32
N GLY A 125 2.06 -4.64 3.61
CA GLY A 125 3.26 -4.63 4.46
C GLY A 125 4.41 -3.82 3.83
N LEU A 126 4.66 -4.02 2.54
CA LEU A 126 5.65 -3.26 1.79
C LEU A 126 5.25 -1.78 1.69
N ALA A 127 3.99 -1.48 1.39
CA ALA A 127 3.48 -0.12 1.29
C ALA A 127 3.64 0.63 2.61
N ALA A 128 3.26 0.03 3.74
CA ALA A 128 3.43 0.61 5.07
C ALA A 128 4.92 0.90 5.36
N SER A 129 5.80 -0.04 5.04
CA SER A 129 7.24 0.11 5.22
C SER A 129 7.82 1.26 4.38
N VAL A 130 7.40 1.38 3.11
CA VAL A 130 7.83 2.46 2.22
C VAL A 130 7.32 3.82 2.71
N VAL A 131 6.07 3.88 3.21
CA VAL A 131 5.51 5.11 3.77
C VAL A 131 6.27 5.54 5.03
N ALA A 132 6.55 4.61 5.95
CA ALA A 132 7.30 4.90 7.17
C ALA A 132 8.72 5.40 6.88
N VAL A 133 9.43 4.78 5.92
CA VAL A 133 10.76 5.24 5.47
C VAL A 133 10.69 6.63 4.85
N GLY A 134 9.67 6.90 4.02
CA GLY A 134 9.48 8.22 3.43
C GLY A 134 9.22 9.30 4.48
N TRP A 135 8.40 9.00 5.49
CA TRP A 135 8.10 9.92 6.59
C TRP A 135 9.29 10.15 7.52
N SER A 136 10.11 9.11 7.76
CA SER A 136 11.33 9.20 8.56
C SER A 136 12.27 10.31 8.08
N GLY A 137 12.47 10.45 6.76
CA GLY A 137 13.29 11.52 6.20
C GLY A 137 12.78 12.93 6.54
N TYR A 138 11.46 13.12 6.52
CA TYR A 138 10.82 14.38 6.90
C TYR A 138 10.95 14.64 8.40
N VAL A 139 10.77 13.62 9.24
CA VAL A 139 10.93 13.73 10.71
C VAL A 139 12.36 14.10 11.08
N VAL A 140 13.35 13.46 10.48
CA VAL A 140 14.77 13.78 10.71
C VAL A 140 15.07 15.23 10.35
N SER A 141 14.53 15.71 9.22
CA SER A 141 14.73 17.09 8.77
C SER A 141 14.03 18.08 9.71
N LEU A 142 12.79 17.81 10.09
CA LEU A 142 12.02 18.64 11.00
C LEU A 142 12.67 18.73 12.39
N LEU A 143 13.12 17.62 12.96
CA LEU A 143 13.82 17.60 14.26
C LEU A 143 15.13 18.39 14.19
N ALA A 144 15.86 18.31 13.08
CA ALA A 144 17.06 19.10 12.88
C ALA A 144 16.78 20.61 12.86
N ASP A 145 15.65 21.06 12.30
CA ASP A 145 15.21 22.46 12.34
C ASP A 145 14.94 22.94 13.78
N PHE A 146 14.54 22.04 14.68
CA PHE A 146 14.39 22.29 16.12
C PHE A 146 15.69 22.08 16.94
N GLY A 147 16.81 21.78 16.29
CA GLY A 147 18.11 21.55 16.94
C GLY A 147 18.29 20.14 17.54
N VAL A 148 17.35 19.22 17.29
CA VAL A 148 17.44 17.82 17.73
C VAL A 148 18.06 17.00 16.59
N HIS A 149 19.31 16.60 16.75
CA HIS A 149 20.01 15.79 15.75
C HIS A 149 20.00 14.31 16.13
N ILE A 150 19.28 13.51 15.35
CA ILE A 150 19.34 12.05 15.44
C ILE A 150 20.68 11.59 14.87
N PRO A 151 21.41 10.67 15.53
CA PRO A 151 22.66 10.16 15.02
C PRO A 151 22.48 9.58 13.60
N PRO A 152 23.34 9.95 12.64
CA PRO A 152 23.20 9.55 11.23
C PRO A 152 23.12 8.04 10.99
N GLN A 153 23.65 7.20 11.90
CA GLN A 153 23.57 5.74 11.77
C GLN A 153 22.13 5.21 11.93
N PHE A 154 21.23 6.00 12.54
CA PHE A 154 19.85 5.61 12.86
C PHE A 154 18.79 6.17 11.90
N THR A 155 19.19 6.77 10.78
CA THR A 155 18.26 7.49 9.88
C THR A 155 18.05 6.80 8.53
N GLY A 156 18.50 5.56 8.36
CA GLY A 156 18.45 4.88 7.07
C GLY A 156 18.55 3.36 7.14
N PRO A 157 18.40 2.67 5.99
CA PRO A 157 18.37 1.21 5.93
C PRO A 157 19.73 0.58 6.30
N ALA A 158 19.70 -0.56 6.97
CA ALA A 158 20.92 -1.26 7.41
C ALA A 158 21.87 -1.58 6.23
N GLY A 159 23.15 -1.26 6.37
CA GLY A 159 24.21 -1.63 5.42
C GLY A 159 24.35 -0.72 4.20
N TYR A 160 23.61 0.38 4.11
CA TYR A 160 23.73 1.35 3.01
C TYR A 160 24.50 2.60 3.45
N PRO A 161 25.24 3.25 2.55
CA PRO A 161 25.81 4.57 2.83
C PRO A 161 24.69 5.59 2.95
N LEU A 162 24.76 6.45 3.96
CA LEU A 162 23.82 7.54 4.13
C LEU A 162 23.97 8.53 2.97
N MET A 163 22.93 8.67 2.16
CA MET A 163 22.90 9.64 1.06
C MET A 163 22.10 10.88 1.46
N ARG A 164 22.67 12.07 1.25
CA ARG A 164 21.97 13.35 1.41
C ARG A 164 22.19 14.20 0.16
N GLY A 165 21.11 14.52 -0.56
CA GLY A 165 21.22 15.26 -1.83
C GLY A 165 21.96 14.52 -2.95
N GLY A 166 21.97 13.18 -2.91
CA GLY A 166 22.65 12.35 -3.92
C GLY A 166 24.15 12.13 -3.68
N VAL A 167 24.72 12.67 -2.60
CA VAL A 167 26.10 12.44 -2.18
C VAL A 167 26.17 11.68 -0.85
N PRO A 168 27.16 10.78 -0.67
CA PRO A 168 27.36 10.08 0.58
C PRO A 168 27.82 11.06 1.67
N VAL A 169 27.19 10.97 2.84
CA VAL A 169 27.62 11.72 4.02
C VAL A 169 28.89 11.09 4.55
N LEU A 170 29.97 11.87 4.55
CA LEU A 170 31.28 11.46 5.04
C LEU A 170 31.49 11.96 6.47
N VAL A 171 31.92 11.08 7.37
CA VAL A 171 32.47 11.43 8.68
C VAL A 171 33.90 10.90 8.69
N ASP A 172 34.87 11.78 8.95
CA ASP A 172 36.31 11.45 8.90
C ASP A 172 36.79 10.83 7.57
N GLY A 173 36.18 11.25 6.45
CA GLY A 173 36.52 10.78 5.10
C GLY A 173 35.96 9.41 4.73
N GLN A 174 35.21 8.75 5.62
CA GLN A 174 34.52 7.49 5.35
C GLN A 174 33.01 7.69 5.22
N PRO A 175 32.33 6.99 4.30
CA PRO A 175 30.88 7.04 4.20
C PRO A 175 30.24 6.48 5.46
N VAL A 176 29.27 7.21 6.01
CA VAL A 176 28.52 6.75 7.17
C VAL A 176 27.59 5.63 6.74
N THR A 177 27.85 4.42 7.20
CA THR A 177 26.95 3.28 7.01
C THR A 177 25.79 3.35 8.00
N THR A 178 24.56 3.32 7.49
CA THR A 178 23.36 3.27 8.32
C THR A 178 23.15 1.86 8.86
N ILE A 179 22.72 1.76 10.12
CA ILE A 179 22.51 0.48 10.82
C ILE A 179 21.02 0.16 10.90
N PHE A 180 20.19 1.17 11.17
CA PHE A 180 18.77 0.99 11.39
C PHE A 180 18.01 2.29 11.14
N ASN A 181 16.75 2.23 10.74
CA ASN A 181 15.92 3.43 10.60
C ASN A 181 15.01 3.58 11.81
N LEU A 182 15.50 4.23 12.87
CA LEU A 182 14.78 4.38 14.12
C LEU A 182 13.48 5.19 13.96
N PRO A 183 13.45 6.35 13.26
CA PRO A 183 12.20 7.08 13.07
C PRO A 183 11.18 6.29 12.25
N ALA A 184 11.60 5.52 11.24
CA ALA A 184 10.67 4.70 10.46
C ALA A 184 10.09 3.53 11.26
N PHE A 185 10.80 3.05 12.28
CA PHE A 185 10.31 1.97 13.15
C PHE A 185 9.29 2.47 14.19
N LEU A 186 9.38 3.73 14.60
CA LEU A 186 8.51 4.32 15.62
C LEU A 186 7.18 4.85 15.05
N ILE A 187 7.04 4.93 13.72
CA ILE A 187 5.85 5.40 13.00
C ILE A 187 5.08 4.17 12.49
#